data_AF-A0A8H6GCH6-F1
#
_entry.id   AF-A0A8H6GCH6-F1
#
_cell.length_a   1.000
_cell.length_b   1.000
_cell.length_c   1.000
_cell.angle_alpha   90.00
_cell.angle_beta   90.00
_cell.angle_gamma   90.00
#
_symmetry.space_group_name_H-M   'P 1'
#
loop_
_entity.id
_entity.type
_entity.pdbx_description
1 polymer ?
#
loop_
_entity_poly.entity_id
_entity_poly.type
_entity_poly.pdbx_seq_one_letter_code
_entity_poly.pdbx_strand_id
1 'polypeptide(L)'
;MTTWVIARAFERLKTKKDLIEKAFLDVGITVRPDGSQDNLIRIKGIDEIDFTGWETASEITIKSQELVSRLCDEEELSFGPEDELDEDILIYSLKKMTIPQLKQLASRNSLTVKGRKDDIVEQLQQYYAKERSQNDCITVQIDVEEDVFTEDLKKFSAENIDAHIQASTFTDDIQNAIRQHIQTEYKAWFFFRKLGADCLRSNVSLHGFAALWKRSAQEAFADATWLESYLVQRGGRANPSDIPAPDIEWPDDPVDPVQPVYAALQTEKEILEDLHRLCAAAEKAGDNALEDVIESRFLRKETRHVKDMGDLLQQCVRISKQAGHGLYHLDKELRANNGVVPWASFNDPDKSDELLRGVVKDLYKAAV
;
A
#
# COMPACT_ATOMS: atom_id res chain seq x y z
N MET A 1 32.30 -4.17 27.38
CA MET A 1 32.87 -5.22 28.25
C MET A 1 31.73 -6.11 28.77
N THR A 2 31.22 -7.02 27.94
CA THR A 2 30.47 -8.18 28.44
C THR A 2 31.48 -9.08 29.13
N THR A 3 31.42 -9.07 30.46
CA THR A 3 32.44 -9.60 31.36
C THR A 3 32.68 -11.08 31.13
N TRP A 4 33.95 -11.51 31.17
CA TRP A 4 34.40 -12.91 31.14
C TRP A 4 33.56 -13.88 31.99
N VAL A 5 32.94 -13.34 33.04
CA VAL A 5 31.97 -14.02 33.91
C VAL A 5 30.74 -14.53 33.14
N ILE A 6 30.16 -13.74 32.23
CA ILE A 6 29.00 -14.12 31.41
C ILE A 6 29.39 -15.24 30.44
N ALA A 7 30.54 -15.12 29.77
CA ALA A 7 31.04 -16.16 28.87
C ALA A 7 31.28 -17.49 29.61
N ARG A 8 31.89 -17.45 30.80
CA ARG A 8 32.13 -18.65 31.61
C ARG A 8 30.83 -19.24 32.18
N ALA A 9 29.83 -18.40 32.48
CA ALA A 9 28.50 -18.87 32.88
C ALA A 9 27.77 -19.55 31.72
N PHE A 10 27.88 -19.01 30.50
CA PHE A 10 27.31 -19.60 29.30
C PHE A 10 27.91 -20.98 28.98
N GLU A 11 29.22 -21.14 29.08
CA GLU A 11 29.88 -22.45 28.90
C GLU A 11 29.45 -23.49 29.95
N ARG A 12 29.19 -23.06 31.19
CA ARG A 12 28.61 -23.92 32.23
C ARG A 12 27.15 -24.28 31.97
N LEU A 13 26.40 -23.40 31.31
CA LEU A 13 25.00 -23.65 30.98
C LEU A 13 24.89 -24.65 29.83
N LYS A 14 25.74 -24.54 28.81
CA LYS A 14 25.81 -25.49 27.68
C LYS A 14 26.00 -26.95 28.11
N THR A 15 26.77 -27.19 29.17
CA THR A 15 27.01 -28.54 29.70
C THR A 15 25.84 -29.09 30.53
N LYS A 16 24.82 -28.27 30.81
CA LYS A 16 23.63 -28.63 31.60
C LYS A 16 22.36 -28.54 30.76
N LYS A 17 22.36 -29.24 29.62
CA LYS A 17 21.25 -29.23 28.66
C LYS A 17 19.91 -29.59 29.32
N ASP A 18 19.89 -30.61 30.17
CA ASP A 18 18.68 -31.07 30.89
C ASP A 18 18.04 -29.97 31.75
N LEU A 19 18.86 -29.08 32.33
CA LEU A 19 18.37 -27.98 33.17
C LEU A 19 17.75 -26.87 32.33
N ILE A 20 18.26 -26.65 31.12
CA ILE A 20 17.69 -25.72 30.15
C ILE A 20 16.36 -26.28 29.64
N GLU A 21 16.33 -27.54 29.21
CA GLU A 21 15.12 -28.19 28.70
C GLU A 21 13.99 -28.16 29.73
N LYS A 22 14.29 -28.45 31.00
CA LYS A 22 13.31 -28.36 32.10
C LYS A 22 12.81 -26.93 32.33
N ALA A 23 13.69 -25.93 32.23
CA ALA A 23 13.30 -24.53 32.42
C ALA A 23 12.35 -24.04 31.32
N PHE A 24 12.51 -24.50 30.08
CA PHE A 24 11.57 -24.21 28.98
C PHE A 24 10.20 -24.86 29.20
N LEU A 25 10.18 -26.12 29.63
CA LEU A 25 8.94 -26.82 29.95
C LEU A 25 8.18 -26.16 31.12
N ASP A 26 8.89 -25.67 32.14
CA ASP A 26 8.31 -24.99 33.31
C ASP A 26 7.74 -23.58 32.99
N VAL A 27 7.98 -23.04 31.79
CA VAL A 27 7.47 -21.72 31.35
C VAL A 27 6.53 -21.77 30.16
N GLY A 28 6.11 -22.95 29.70
CA GLY A 28 5.15 -23.03 28.59
C GLY A 28 5.70 -23.45 27.23
N ILE A 29 6.99 -23.82 27.12
CA ILE A 29 7.67 -23.95 25.81
C ILE A 29 8.25 -25.36 25.65
N THR A 30 7.85 -26.06 24.58
CA THR A 30 8.46 -27.35 24.21
C THR A 30 9.74 -27.20 23.41
N VAL A 31 10.63 -28.16 23.58
CA VAL A 31 11.94 -28.19 22.93
C VAL A 31 11.88 -28.95 21.59
N ARG A 32 10.82 -29.74 21.38
CA ARG A 32 10.60 -30.50 20.15
C ARG A 32 9.50 -29.88 19.30
N PRO A 33 9.69 -29.79 17.97
CA PRO A 33 8.71 -29.20 17.07
C PRO A 33 7.51 -30.13 16.75
N ASP A 34 7.53 -31.37 17.22
CA ASP A 34 6.51 -32.39 16.95
C ASP A 34 5.35 -32.41 17.96
N GLY A 35 5.39 -31.55 18.98
CA GLY A 35 4.35 -31.47 20.02
C GLY A 35 4.35 -32.63 21.02
N SER A 36 5.28 -33.58 20.90
CA SER A 36 5.35 -34.80 21.74
C SER A 36 5.65 -34.55 23.22
N GLN A 37 5.93 -33.30 23.60
CA GLN A 37 6.26 -32.88 24.95
C GLN A 37 5.24 -31.90 25.52
N ASP A 38 4.16 -31.61 24.80
CA ASP A 38 3.19 -30.59 25.18
C ASP A 38 2.47 -30.97 26.48
N ASN A 39 2.29 -32.28 26.72
CA ASN A 39 1.81 -32.86 27.99
C ASN A 39 2.73 -32.65 29.20
N LEU A 40 4.00 -32.27 28.99
CA LEU A 40 4.98 -32.00 30.06
C LEU A 40 5.09 -30.52 30.40
N ILE A 41 4.42 -29.64 29.66
CA ILE A 41 4.45 -28.20 29.87
C ILE A 41 3.79 -27.84 31.21
N ARG A 42 4.39 -26.88 31.92
CA ARG A 42 3.80 -26.21 33.08
C ARG A 42 3.85 -24.70 32.89
N ILE A 43 2.79 -24.01 33.27
CA ILE A 43 2.74 -22.55 33.28
C ILE A 43 2.55 -22.09 34.71
N LYS A 44 3.52 -21.33 35.23
CA LYS A 44 3.49 -20.85 36.61
C LYS A 44 2.25 -19.98 36.86
N GLY A 45 1.36 -20.43 37.75
CA GLY A 45 0.14 -19.72 38.15
C GLY A 45 -1.14 -20.20 37.46
N ILE A 46 -1.04 -21.23 36.60
CA ILE A 46 -2.20 -21.92 36.04
C ILE A 46 -2.10 -23.39 36.45
N ASP A 47 -2.91 -23.79 37.42
CA ASP A 47 -3.02 -25.18 37.83
C ASP A 47 -4.10 -25.83 36.95
N GLU A 48 -3.73 -26.88 36.22
CA GLU A 48 -4.57 -27.72 35.34
C GLU A 48 -4.79 -27.23 33.89
N ILE A 49 -3.75 -27.38 33.05
CA ILE A 49 -3.96 -27.56 31.61
C ILE A 49 -3.55 -28.99 31.26
N ASP A 50 -4.51 -29.80 30.84
CA ASP A 50 -4.28 -31.18 30.39
C ASP A 50 -4.13 -31.20 28.86
N PHE A 51 -2.89 -31.40 28.38
CA PHE A 51 -2.58 -31.55 26.97
C PHE A 51 -2.52 -33.03 26.54
N THR A 52 -2.98 -33.97 27.38
CA THR A 52 -3.01 -35.39 26.99
C THR A 52 -4.09 -35.65 25.93
N GLY A 53 -3.78 -36.53 24.96
CA GLY A 53 -4.72 -36.93 23.89
C GLY A 53 -4.62 -36.16 22.57
N TRP A 54 -3.89 -35.03 22.51
CA TRP A 54 -3.67 -34.30 21.24
C TRP A 54 -2.85 -35.11 20.23
N GLU A 55 -1.92 -35.93 20.71
CA GLU A 55 -1.08 -36.84 19.90
C GLU A 55 -1.86 -37.99 19.24
N THR A 56 -3.10 -38.23 19.69
CA THR A 56 -3.99 -39.30 19.20
C THR A 56 -5.21 -38.76 18.47
N ALA A 57 -5.27 -37.45 18.20
CA ALA A 57 -6.23 -36.90 17.25
C ALA A 57 -5.91 -37.48 15.87
N SER A 58 -6.56 -38.60 15.55
CA SER A 58 -6.53 -39.25 14.25
C SER A 58 -6.68 -38.19 13.18
N GLU A 59 -5.80 -38.24 12.18
CA GLU A 59 -5.84 -37.49 10.94
C GLU A 59 -7.24 -36.96 10.68
N ILE A 60 -7.38 -35.63 10.64
CA ILE A 60 -8.58 -35.01 10.10
C ILE A 60 -8.66 -35.53 8.67
N THR A 61 -9.43 -36.61 8.48
CA THR A 61 -9.89 -37.02 7.18
C THR A 61 -10.75 -35.86 6.74
N ILE A 62 -10.17 -34.96 5.96
CA ILE A 62 -10.94 -34.04 5.14
C ILE A 62 -11.81 -34.98 4.33
N LYS A 63 -13.09 -35.11 4.72
CA LYS A 63 -14.07 -35.76 3.87
C LYS A 63 -13.90 -35.06 2.54
N SER A 64 -13.52 -35.83 1.50
CA SER A 64 -13.53 -35.34 0.13
C SER A 64 -14.78 -34.52 -0.03
N GLN A 65 -14.62 -33.21 -0.28
CA GLN A 65 -15.76 -32.33 -0.49
C GLN A 65 -16.68 -33.05 -1.45
N GLU A 66 -17.93 -33.27 -1.03
CA GLU A 66 -18.97 -33.56 -2.00
C GLU A 66 -18.97 -32.34 -2.93
N LEU A 67 -18.57 -32.53 -4.19
CA LEU A 67 -18.54 -31.48 -5.20
C LEU A 67 -19.98 -30.98 -5.35
N VAL A 68 -20.32 -29.93 -4.62
CA VAL A 68 -21.58 -29.22 -4.80
C VAL A 68 -21.49 -28.54 -6.16
N SER A 69 -22.49 -28.76 -7.02
CA SER A 69 -22.60 -28.13 -8.33
C SER A 69 -22.42 -26.61 -8.19
N ARG A 70 -21.54 -26.00 -9.00
CA ARG A 70 -21.29 -24.54 -9.01
C ARG A 70 -22.54 -23.69 -9.29
N LEU A 71 -23.65 -24.29 -9.71
CA LEU A 71 -24.94 -23.65 -10.00
C LEU A 71 -26.02 -24.05 -9.00
N CYS A 72 -25.67 -24.13 -7.71
CA CYS A 72 -26.65 -24.31 -6.64
C CYS A 72 -27.38 -23.02 -6.26
N ASP A 73 -26.78 -21.87 -6.58
CA ASP A 73 -27.38 -20.56 -6.36
C ASP A 73 -27.87 -20.02 -7.72
N GLU A 74 -29.11 -19.55 -7.77
CA GLU A 74 -29.73 -18.94 -8.95
C GLU A 74 -29.12 -17.56 -9.26
N GLU A 75 -27.80 -17.45 -9.33
CA GLU A 75 -27.14 -16.20 -9.71
C GLU A 75 -27.32 -15.91 -11.20
N GLU A 76 -27.88 -14.74 -11.50
CA GLU A 76 -28.11 -14.25 -12.85
C GLU A 76 -26.78 -13.83 -13.47
N LEU A 77 -26.26 -14.66 -14.37
CA LEU A 77 -25.06 -14.35 -15.14
C LEU A 77 -25.34 -13.24 -16.18
N SER A 78 -24.69 -12.08 -16.07
CA SER A 78 -24.69 -11.03 -17.10
C SER A 78 -23.44 -11.16 -17.97
N PHE A 79 -23.60 -11.26 -19.30
CA PHE A 79 -22.47 -11.39 -20.24
C PHE A 79 -22.55 -10.47 -21.45
N GLY A 80 -21.38 -10.11 -21.96
CA GLY A 80 -21.17 -9.27 -23.13
C GLY A 80 -21.17 -10.08 -24.45
N PRO A 81 -21.14 -9.41 -25.61
CA PRO A 81 -21.36 -10.05 -26.92
C PRO A 81 -20.21 -10.91 -27.45
N GLU A 82 -19.08 -11.05 -26.73
CA GLU A 82 -17.87 -11.74 -27.22
C GLU A 82 -17.41 -12.94 -26.37
N ASP A 83 -18.17 -13.34 -25.34
CA ASP A 83 -17.80 -14.49 -24.52
C ASP A 83 -18.07 -15.81 -25.27
N GLU A 84 -17.01 -16.57 -25.55
CA GLU A 84 -17.10 -17.92 -26.14
C GLU A 84 -18.01 -18.83 -25.28
N LEU A 85 -18.71 -19.77 -25.92
CA LEU A 85 -19.64 -20.70 -25.26
C LEU A 85 -18.91 -21.62 -24.26
N ASP A 86 -18.69 -21.13 -23.04
CA ASP A 86 -18.15 -21.91 -21.94
C ASP A 86 -19.12 -23.01 -21.49
N GLU A 87 -18.58 -24.07 -20.90
CA GLU A 87 -19.34 -25.22 -20.39
C GLU A 87 -20.47 -24.79 -19.44
N ASP A 88 -20.24 -23.71 -18.69
CA ASP A 88 -21.21 -23.08 -17.80
C ASP A 88 -22.41 -22.45 -18.53
N ILE A 89 -22.20 -21.89 -19.73
CA ILE A 89 -23.26 -21.30 -20.58
C ILE A 89 -24.18 -22.40 -21.13
N LEU A 90 -23.58 -23.53 -21.55
CA LEU A 90 -24.33 -24.69 -22.02
C LEU A 90 -25.19 -25.28 -20.90
N ILE A 91 -24.62 -25.44 -19.70
CA ILE A 91 -25.33 -25.98 -18.53
C ILE A 91 -26.50 -25.07 -18.15
N TYR A 92 -26.28 -23.76 -18.08
CA TYR A 92 -27.32 -22.78 -17.76
C TYR A 92 -28.45 -22.78 -18.79
N SER A 93 -28.11 -22.80 -20.09
CA SER A 93 -29.09 -22.80 -21.18
C SER A 93 -29.97 -24.05 -21.16
N LEU A 94 -29.39 -25.23 -20.95
CA LEU A 94 -30.14 -26.49 -20.85
C LEU A 94 -31.04 -26.50 -19.61
N LYS A 95 -30.59 -25.99 -18.46
CA LYS A 95 -31.40 -25.89 -17.24
C LYS A 95 -32.61 -24.94 -17.41
N LYS A 96 -32.50 -23.86 -18.18
CA LYS A 96 -33.62 -22.94 -18.46
C LYS A 96 -34.62 -23.42 -19.53
N MET A 97 -34.28 -24.40 -20.35
CA MET A 97 -35.21 -24.92 -21.37
C MET A 97 -36.43 -25.63 -20.74
N THR A 98 -37.55 -25.59 -21.45
CA THR A 98 -38.77 -26.32 -21.06
C THR A 98 -38.64 -27.81 -21.38
N ILE A 99 -39.38 -28.67 -20.67
CA ILE A 99 -39.35 -30.13 -20.89
C ILE A 99 -39.63 -30.49 -22.36
N PRO A 100 -40.62 -29.90 -23.07
CA PRO A 100 -40.83 -30.19 -24.49
C PRO A 100 -39.62 -29.85 -25.38
N GLN A 101 -38.94 -28.73 -25.11
CA GLN A 101 -37.75 -28.32 -25.86
C GLN A 101 -36.58 -29.27 -25.62
N LEU A 102 -36.34 -29.67 -24.37
CA LEU A 102 -35.30 -30.64 -24.01
C LEU A 102 -35.56 -32.00 -24.66
N LYS A 103 -36.82 -32.45 -24.67
CA LYS A 103 -37.21 -33.72 -25.31
C LYS A 103 -37.03 -33.68 -26.83
N GLN A 104 -37.35 -32.55 -27.46
CA GLN A 104 -37.14 -32.33 -28.89
C GLN A 104 -35.65 -32.31 -29.23
N LEU A 105 -34.83 -31.66 -28.40
CA LEU A 105 -33.37 -31.59 -28.55
C LEU A 105 -32.74 -32.99 -28.39
N ALA A 106 -33.10 -33.72 -27.33
CA ALA A 106 -32.65 -35.09 -27.09
C ALA A 106 -33.05 -36.04 -28.23
N SER A 107 -34.30 -35.94 -28.72
CA SER A 107 -34.77 -36.75 -29.84
C SER A 107 -34.03 -36.45 -31.15
N ARG A 108 -33.63 -35.19 -31.39
CA ARG A 108 -32.83 -34.82 -32.57
C ARG A 108 -31.42 -35.40 -32.53
N ASN A 109 -30.83 -35.49 -31.34
CA ASN A 109 -29.50 -36.05 -31.11
C ASN A 109 -29.52 -37.56 -30.80
N SER A 110 -30.64 -38.26 -31.08
CA SER A 110 -30.81 -39.70 -30.85
C SER A 110 -30.61 -40.15 -29.39
N LEU A 111 -30.89 -39.28 -28.42
CA LEU A 111 -30.80 -39.55 -26.98
C LEU A 111 -32.14 -40.00 -26.38
N THR A 112 -32.09 -40.61 -25.20
CA THR A 112 -33.27 -41.15 -24.53
C THR A 112 -34.14 -40.03 -23.95
N VAL A 113 -35.44 -40.08 -24.25
CA VAL A 113 -36.39 -39.03 -23.89
C VAL A 113 -37.17 -39.35 -22.59
N LYS A 114 -36.81 -40.44 -21.92
CA LYS A 114 -37.44 -40.96 -20.70
C LYS A 114 -36.63 -40.54 -19.47
N GLY A 115 -37.27 -39.82 -18.56
CA GLY A 115 -36.64 -39.34 -17.33
C GLY A 115 -37.30 -38.07 -16.80
N ARG A 116 -36.86 -37.62 -15.63
CA ARG A 116 -37.11 -36.27 -15.10
C ARG A 116 -36.33 -35.24 -15.94
N LYS A 117 -36.65 -33.95 -15.78
CA LYS A 117 -36.02 -32.87 -16.55
C LYS A 117 -34.48 -32.92 -16.43
N ASP A 118 -33.98 -33.15 -15.23
CA ASP A 118 -32.55 -33.16 -14.93
C ASP A 118 -31.82 -34.32 -15.61
N ASP A 119 -32.45 -35.51 -15.69
CA ASP A 119 -31.90 -36.67 -16.38
C ASP A 119 -31.65 -36.39 -17.88
N ILE A 120 -32.56 -35.63 -18.52
CA ILE A 120 -32.45 -35.25 -19.94
C ILE A 120 -31.38 -34.17 -20.13
N VAL A 121 -31.27 -33.24 -19.18
CA VAL A 121 -30.25 -32.19 -19.17
C VAL A 121 -28.85 -32.81 -19.03
N GLU A 122 -28.66 -33.75 -18.12
CA GLU A 122 -27.38 -34.44 -17.90
C GLU A 122 -26.96 -35.27 -19.12
N GLN A 123 -27.90 -35.98 -19.76
CA GLN A 123 -27.63 -36.71 -21.00
C GLN A 123 -27.21 -35.78 -22.15
N LEU A 124 -27.85 -34.62 -22.27
CA LEU A 124 -27.50 -33.63 -23.29
C LEU A 124 -26.14 -32.96 -23.00
N GLN A 125 -25.83 -32.68 -21.73
CA GLN A 125 -24.52 -32.16 -21.32
C GLN A 125 -23.40 -33.14 -21.70
N GLN A 126 -23.55 -34.42 -21.33
CA GLN A 126 -22.56 -35.45 -21.66
C GLN A 126 -22.40 -35.63 -23.18
N TYR A 127 -23.49 -35.54 -23.94
CA TYR A 127 -23.46 -35.61 -25.40
C TYR A 127 -22.65 -34.45 -26.01
N TYR A 128 -22.95 -33.21 -25.62
CA TYR A 128 -22.27 -32.04 -26.15
C TYR A 128 -20.81 -31.91 -25.67
N ALA A 129 -20.51 -32.31 -24.43
CA ALA A 129 -19.14 -32.41 -23.94
C ALA A 129 -18.31 -33.42 -24.76
N LYS A 130 -18.93 -34.54 -25.15
CA LYS A 130 -18.30 -35.57 -25.98
C LYS A 130 -18.15 -35.16 -27.45
N GLU A 131 -19.13 -34.45 -28.02
CA GLU A 131 -19.00 -33.85 -29.37
C GLU A 131 -17.90 -32.79 -29.42
N ARG A 132 -17.74 -31.99 -28.35
CA ARG A 132 -16.66 -31.00 -28.23
C ARG A 132 -15.29 -31.67 -28.24
N SER A 133 -15.12 -32.75 -27.45
CA SER A 133 -13.90 -33.57 -27.46
C SER A 133 -13.60 -34.26 -28.80
N GLN A 134 -14.61 -34.50 -29.65
CA GLN A 134 -14.43 -35.14 -30.97
C GLN A 134 -14.22 -34.13 -32.12
N ASN A 135 -14.78 -32.93 -32.03
CA ASN A 135 -14.65 -31.90 -33.07
C ASN A 135 -13.47 -30.94 -32.83
N ASP A 136 -12.92 -30.88 -31.61
CA ASP A 136 -11.74 -30.05 -31.30
C ASP A 136 -10.41 -30.79 -31.46
N CYS A 137 -10.39 -32.05 -31.91
CA CYS A 137 -9.14 -32.73 -32.24
C CYS A 137 -8.67 -32.44 -33.68
N ILE A 138 -8.44 -31.16 -33.98
CA ILE A 138 -7.20 -30.86 -34.71
C ILE A 138 -6.13 -30.89 -33.63
N THR A 139 -5.51 -32.05 -33.42
CA THR A 139 -4.20 -32.09 -32.77
C THR A 139 -3.23 -31.34 -33.67
N VAL A 140 -3.14 -30.03 -33.51
CA VAL A 140 -1.84 -29.39 -33.59
C VAL A 140 -1.07 -30.04 -32.45
N GLN A 141 -0.15 -30.94 -32.77
CA GLN A 141 0.91 -31.28 -31.83
C GLN A 141 1.66 -29.97 -31.57
N ILE A 142 1.21 -29.21 -30.59
CA ILE A 142 2.11 -28.31 -29.90
C ILE A 142 2.83 -29.26 -28.95
N ASP A 143 4.00 -29.71 -29.37
CA ASP A 143 4.99 -30.28 -28.47
C ASP A 143 5.35 -29.16 -27.48
N VAL A 144 4.49 -28.91 -26.49
CA VAL A 144 4.87 -28.10 -25.33
C VAL A 144 5.73 -29.06 -24.52
N GLU A 145 7.04 -28.93 -24.69
CA GLU A 145 8.02 -29.62 -23.86
C GLU A 145 7.69 -29.36 -22.39
N GLU A 146 7.12 -30.35 -21.69
CA GLU A 146 6.87 -30.29 -20.23
C GLU A 146 8.16 -29.95 -19.46
N ASP A 147 9.33 -30.30 -20.02
CA ASP A 147 10.64 -29.95 -19.49
C ASP A 147 10.89 -28.43 -19.47
N VAL A 148 10.49 -27.66 -20.50
CA VAL A 148 10.72 -26.21 -20.57
C VAL A 148 9.90 -25.47 -19.52
N PHE A 149 8.64 -25.88 -19.30
CA PHE A 149 7.78 -25.24 -18.31
C PHE A 149 8.32 -25.41 -16.89
N THR A 150 8.94 -26.55 -16.57
CA THR A 150 9.55 -26.79 -15.26
C THR A 150 10.92 -26.13 -15.11
N GLU A 151 11.69 -25.98 -16.18
CA GLU A 151 12.96 -25.25 -16.18
C GLU A 151 12.77 -23.74 -16.03
N ASP A 152 11.84 -23.14 -16.78
CA ASP A 152 11.52 -21.71 -16.66
C ASP A 152 10.98 -21.38 -15.26
N LEU A 153 10.11 -22.22 -14.71
CA LEU A 153 9.60 -22.05 -13.35
C LEU A 153 10.74 -22.10 -12.32
N LYS A 154 11.66 -23.07 -12.45
CA LYS A 154 12.85 -23.17 -11.58
C LYS A 154 13.76 -21.94 -11.72
N LYS A 155 13.99 -21.49 -12.95
CA LYS A 155 14.81 -20.32 -13.26
C LYS A 155 14.25 -19.06 -12.61
N PHE A 156 13.00 -18.71 -12.89
CA PHE A 156 12.39 -17.50 -12.34
C PHE A 156 12.13 -17.60 -10.82
N SER A 157 11.97 -18.81 -10.27
CA SER A 157 11.85 -18.99 -8.81
C SER A 157 13.15 -18.71 -8.04
N ALA A 158 14.32 -18.82 -8.69
CA ALA A 158 15.62 -18.59 -8.07
C ALA A 158 16.16 -17.17 -8.34
N GLU A 159 15.62 -16.47 -9.33
CA GLU A 159 16.08 -15.14 -9.75
C GLU A 159 15.38 -14.00 -8.99
N ASN A 160 16.05 -12.85 -8.89
CA ASN A 160 15.43 -11.63 -8.36
C ASN A 160 14.59 -10.97 -9.46
N ILE A 161 13.26 -11.13 -9.39
CA ILE A 161 12.34 -10.59 -10.40
C ILE A 161 12.42 -9.07 -10.51
N ASP A 162 12.76 -8.37 -9.41
CA ASP A 162 12.96 -6.92 -9.43
C ASP A 162 13.99 -6.49 -10.49
N ALA A 163 15.04 -7.30 -10.69
CA ALA A 163 16.10 -7.01 -11.66
C ALA A 163 15.61 -7.05 -13.11
N HIS A 164 14.52 -7.78 -13.40
CA HIS A 164 13.90 -7.81 -14.74
C HIS A 164 13.06 -6.56 -15.03
N ILE A 165 12.62 -5.85 -13.98
CA ILE A 165 11.81 -4.62 -14.09
C ILE A 165 12.70 -3.38 -14.15
N GLN A 166 13.88 -3.43 -13.52
CA GLN A 166 14.82 -2.31 -13.46
C GLN A 166 15.34 -1.92 -14.85
N ALA A 167 15.06 -0.68 -15.26
CA ALA A 167 15.71 -0.08 -16.41
C ALA A 167 17.21 0.14 -16.14
N SER A 168 18.05 0.11 -17.18
CA SER A 168 19.49 0.33 -17.04
C SER A 168 19.89 1.70 -16.48
N THR A 169 18.99 2.69 -16.56
CA THR A 169 19.15 4.04 -16.01
C THR A 169 18.84 4.10 -14.51
N PHE A 170 18.14 3.10 -13.95
CA PHE A 170 17.72 3.05 -12.56
C PHE A 170 18.79 2.43 -11.66
N THR A 171 19.96 3.08 -11.64
CA THR A 171 21.14 2.61 -10.94
C THR A 171 20.97 2.63 -9.42
N ASP A 172 21.86 1.95 -8.69
CA ASP A 172 21.86 1.98 -7.23
C ASP A 172 22.02 3.41 -6.68
N ASP A 173 22.76 4.28 -7.36
CA ASP A 173 22.89 5.70 -7.00
C ASP A 173 21.55 6.43 -7.08
N ILE A 174 20.75 6.18 -8.13
CA ILE A 174 19.41 6.73 -8.28
C ILE A 174 18.48 6.20 -7.18
N GLN A 175 18.50 4.90 -6.94
CA GLN A 175 17.70 4.30 -5.87
C GLN A 175 18.05 4.89 -4.50
N ASN A 176 19.34 5.11 -4.22
CA ASN A 176 19.80 5.72 -2.99
C ASN A 176 19.40 7.19 -2.88
N ALA A 177 19.44 7.95 -3.97
CA ALA A 177 18.98 9.33 -4.00
C ALA A 177 17.46 9.42 -3.73
N ILE A 178 16.66 8.52 -4.32
CA ILE A 178 15.22 8.42 -4.04
C ILE A 178 14.96 8.07 -2.57
N ARG A 179 15.67 7.08 -2.00
CA ARG A 179 15.57 6.72 -0.57
C ARG A 179 15.93 7.89 0.34
N GLN A 180 16.96 8.65 -0.02
CA GLN A 180 17.34 9.84 0.72
C GLN A 180 16.22 10.88 0.71
N HIS A 181 15.59 11.12 -0.45
CA HIS A 181 14.48 12.07 -0.54
C HIS A 181 13.25 11.61 0.24
N ILE A 182 12.91 10.32 0.18
CA ILE A 182 11.85 9.71 1.03
C ILE A 182 12.13 10.00 2.52
N GLN A 183 13.38 9.85 2.95
CA GLN A 183 13.76 10.17 4.33
C GLN A 183 13.60 11.67 4.67
N THR A 184 13.93 12.55 3.73
CA THR A 184 13.73 14.01 3.88
C THR A 184 12.25 14.33 4.09
N GLU A 185 11.35 13.76 3.29
CA GLU A 185 9.90 13.93 3.42
C GLU A 185 9.37 13.37 4.76
N TYR A 186 9.85 12.22 5.22
CA TYR A 186 9.47 11.68 6.53
C TYR A 186 9.94 12.53 7.71
N LYS A 187 11.14 13.12 7.62
CA LYS A 187 11.60 14.08 8.64
C LYS A 187 10.69 15.31 8.67
N ALA A 188 10.32 15.85 7.51
CA ALA A 188 9.39 16.97 7.40
C ALA A 188 8.02 16.62 7.97
N TRP A 189 7.48 15.43 7.68
CA TRP A 189 6.25 14.93 8.29
C TRP A 189 6.31 14.96 9.82
N PHE A 190 7.37 14.41 10.42
CA PHE A 190 7.47 14.35 11.88
C PHE A 190 7.61 15.75 12.49
N PHE A 191 8.40 16.61 11.83
CA PHE A 191 8.55 18.02 12.19
C PHE A 191 7.20 18.75 12.21
N PHE A 192 6.43 18.69 11.11
CA PHE A 192 5.14 19.37 11.02
C PHE A 192 4.10 18.80 11.99
N ARG A 193 4.11 17.48 12.22
CA ARG A 193 3.26 16.87 13.26
C ARG A 193 3.56 17.45 14.64
N LYS A 194 4.83 17.62 14.98
CA LYS A 194 5.25 18.18 16.27
C LYS A 194 4.82 19.64 16.39
N LEU A 195 5.05 20.47 15.38
CA LEU A 195 4.56 21.86 15.37
C LEU A 195 3.04 21.96 15.54
N GLY A 196 2.30 21.12 14.82
CA GLY A 196 0.83 21.06 14.93
C GLY A 196 0.36 20.69 16.33
N ALA A 197 1.03 19.74 16.98
CA ALA A 197 0.72 19.34 18.35
C ALA A 197 1.04 20.46 19.36
N ASP A 198 2.18 21.13 19.22
CA ASP A 198 2.58 22.21 20.13
C ASP A 198 1.61 23.42 20.06
N CYS A 199 1.06 23.70 18.87
CA CYS A 199 0.02 24.72 18.67
C CYS A 199 -1.29 24.44 19.41
N LEU A 200 -1.61 23.17 19.68
CA LEU A 200 -2.83 22.74 20.36
C LEU A 200 -2.73 22.78 21.89
N ARG A 201 -1.54 22.99 22.45
CA ARG A 201 -1.37 23.14 23.89
C ARG A 201 -2.18 24.35 24.39
N SER A 202 -2.77 24.25 25.58
CA SER A 202 -3.66 25.29 26.12
C SER A 202 -2.98 26.65 26.33
N ASN A 203 -1.68 26.66 26.62
CA ASN A 203 -0.83 27.85 26.72
C ASN A 203 -0.53 28.52 25.35
N VAL A 204 -0.73 27.81 24.23
CA VAL A 204 -0.52 28.34 22.87
C VAL A 204 -1.85 28.61 22.16
N SER A 205 -2.75 27.63 22.10
CA SER A 205 -4.13 27.72 21.58
C SER A 205 -4.27 28.31 20.15
N LEU A 206 -3.34 27.99 19.25
CA LEU A 206 -3.35 28.44 17.84
C LEU A 206 -3.90 27.36 16.91
N HIS A 207 -5.22 27.21 16.89
CA HIS A 207 -5.87 26.11 16.15
C HIS A 207 -5.80 26.25 14.61
N GLY A 208 -5.69 27.47 14.09
CA GLY A 208 -5.47 27.70 12.66
C GLY A 208 -4.07 27.28 12.23
N PHE A 209 -3.04 27.64 13.01
CA PHE A 209 -1.68 27.12 12.78
C PHE A 209 -1.62 25.60 12.94
N ALA A 210 -2.30 25.03 13.94
CA ALA A 210 -2.40 23.57 14.08
C ALA A 210 -2.99 22.89 12.83
N ALA A 211 -4.01 23.51 12.21
CA ALA A 211 -4.59 23.01 10.97
C ALA A 211 -3.61 23.09 9.78
N LEU A 212 -2.87 24.20 9.66
CA LEU A 212 -1.80 24.38 8.66
C LEU A 212 -0.76 23.27 8.79
N TRP A 213 -0.17 23.07 9.98
CA TRP A 213 0.89 22.08 10.17
C TRP A 213 0.40 20.64 10.04
N LYS A 214 -0.83 20.36 10.48
CA LYS A 214 -1.43 19.04 10.25
C LYS A 214 -1.56 18.74 8.76
N ARG A 215 -1.92 19.74 7.95
CA ARG A 215 -2.01 19.61 6.51
C ARG A 215 -0.62 19.41 5.88
N SER A 216 0.37 20.26 6.22
CA SER A 216 1.74 20.11 5.72
C SER A 216 2.31 18.72 6.05
N ALA A 217 2.04 18.21 7.26
CA ALA A 217 2.41 16.84 7.61
C ALA A 217 1.72 15.80 6.70
N GLN A 218 0.42 15.92 6.47
CA GLN A 218 -0.32 14.98 5.60
C GLN A 218 0.21 14.99 4.16
N GLU A 219 0.56 16.16 3.64
CA GLU A 219 1.16 16.31 2.31
C GLU A 219 2.53 15.62 2.25
N ALA A 220 3.45 15.94 3.18
CA ALA A 220 4.78 15.30 3.24
C ALA A 220 4.71 13.77 3.37
N PHE A 221 3.75 13.24 4.16
CA PHE A 221 3.52 11.80 4.27
C PHE A 221 3.01 11.18 2.96
N ALA A 222 2.07 11.84 2.29
CA ALA A 222 1.56 11.40 1.00
C ALA A 222 2.66 11.39 -0.06
N ASP A 223 3.57 12.37 -0.02
CA ASP A 223 4.69 12.47 -0.93
C ASP A 223 5.76 11.41 -0.68
N ALA A 224 6.13 11.16 0.58
CA ALA A 224 7.02 10.06 0.96
C ALA A 224 6.49 8.69 0.49
N THR A 225 5.22 8.39 0.81
CA THR A 225 4.59 7.10 0.47
C THR A 225 4.36 6.92 -1.03
N TRP A 226 4.07 8.01 -1.76
CA TRP A 226 4.01 7.97 -3.21
C TRP A 226 5.38 7.63 -3.80
N LEU A 227 6.45 8.25 -3.29
CA LEU A 227 7.80 8.04 -3.79
C LEU A 227 8.36 6.66 -3.42
N GLU A 228 7.97 6.10 -2.27
CA GLU A 228 8.22 4.68 -1.93
C GLU A 228 7.56 3.73 -2.94
N SER A 229 6.30 4.01 -3.28
CA SER A 229 5.57 3.21 -4.27
C SER A 229 6.23 3.31 -5.64
N TYR A 230 6.69 4.51 -6.03
CA TYR A 230 7.44 4.74 -7.25
C TYR A 230 8.79 4.00 -7.26
N LEU A 231 9.53 4.01 -6.14
CA LEU A 231 10.78 3.28 -5.98
C LEU A 231 10.56 1.78 -6.24
N VAL A 232 9.54 1.19 -5.61
CA VAL A 232 9.20 -0.23 -5.77
C VAL A 232 8.70 -0.55 -7.17
N GLN A 233 7.88 0.34 -7.77
CA GLN A 233 7.39 0.20 -9.14
C GLN A 233 8.53 0.07 -10.16
N ARG A 234 9.66 0.75 -9.93
CA ARG A 234 10.85 0.71 -10.77
C ARG A 234 11.79 -0.46 -10.47
N GLY A 235 11.38 -1.39 -9.60
CA GLY A 235 12.17 -2.54 -9.15
C GLY A 235 13.13 -2.21 -8.01
N GLY A 236 13.02 -1.04 -7.38
CA GLY A 236 13.83 -0.64 -6.24
C GLY A 236 13.33 -1.25 -4.94
N ARG A 237 14.18 -1.24 -3.91
CA ARG A 237 13.83 -1.74 -2.57
C ARG A 237 13.76 -0.62 -1.55
N ALA A 238 12.70 -0.60 -0.74
CA ALA A 238 12.64 0.26 0.42
C ALA A 238 13.75 -0.14 1.41
N ASN A 239 14.48 0.84 1.93
CA ASN A 239 15.46 0.65 2.99
C ASN A 239 15.34 1.82 3.99
N PRO A 240 14.29 1.81 4.83
CA PRO A 240 13.99 2.91 5.72
C PRO A 240 15.08 3.10 6.77
N SER A 241 15.27 4.34 7.20
CA SER A 241 16.25 4.72 8.23
C SER A 241 15.57 5.46 9.38
N ASP A 242 16.26 5.57 10.51
CA ASP A 242 15.72 6.23 11.70
C ASP A 242 15.32 7.69 11.40
N ILE A 243 14.10 8.06 11.79
CA ILE A 243 13.61 9.44 11.71
C ILE A 243 13.95 10.13 13.04
N PRO A 244 14.88 11.09 13.05
CA PRO A 244 15.25 11.79 14.29
C PRO A 244 14.05 12.57 14.85
N ALA A 245 13.99 12.65 16.18
CA ALA A 245 13.01 13.50 16.86
C ALA A 245 13.27 14.98 16.49
N PRO A 246 12.24 15.76 16.11
CA PRO A 246 12.41 17.18 15.80
C PRO A 246 12.82 17.97 17.05
N ASP A 247 13.93 18.68 16.96
CA ASP A 247 14.46 19.57 18.00
C ASP A 247 13.88 20.98 17.84
N ILE A 248 12.56 21.08 17.98
CA ILE A 248 11.84 22.36 17.94
C ILE A 248 10.72 22.39 18.97
N GLU A 249 10.51 23.55 19.57
CA GLU A 249 9.39 23.80 20.48
C GLU A 249 8.71 25.12 20.12
N TRP A 250 7.38 25.13 20.18
CA TRP A 250 6.61 26.36 19.99
C TRP A 250 6.75 27.28 21.21
N PRO A 251 7.17 28.55 21.06
CA PRO A 251 7.25 29.49 22.17
C PRO A 251 5.87 29.73 22.81
N ASP A 252 5.78 29.67 24.14
CA ASP A 252 4.52 29.85 24.89
C ASP A 252 4.47 31.11 25.76
N ASP A 253 5.61 31.73 26.09
CA ASP A 253 5.69 33.02 26.78
C ASP A 253 6.85 33.91 26.26
N PRO A 254 6.57 34.90 25.39
CA PRO A 254 5.29 35.13 24.72
C PRO A 254 5.02 34.06 23.65
N VAL A 255 3.75 33.82 23.35
CA VAL A 255 3.36 33.02 22.17
C VAL A 255 3.80 33.76 20.91
N ASP A 256 4.77 33.20 20.18
CA ASP A 256 5.35 33.82 18.99
C ASP A 256 5.55 32.79 17.85
N PRO A 257 4.93 33.01 16.67
CA PRO A 257 5.07 32.07 15.54
C PRO A 257 6.36 32.26 14.72
N VAL A 258 7.14 33.34 14.92
CA VAL A 258 8.23 33.70 13.99
C VAL A 258 9.30 32.61 13.88
N GLN A 259 9.82 32.12 15.00
CA GLN A 259 10.85 31.07 14.98
C GLN A 259 10.31 29.73 14.42
N PRO A 260 9.15 29.21 14.87
CA PRO A 260 8.55 28.01 14.27
C PRO A 260 8.28 28.12 12.76
N VAL A 261 7.76 29.25 12.29
CA VAL A 261 7.48 29.47 10.86
C VAL A 261 8.77 29.62 10.05
N TYR A 262 9.81 30.24 10.63
CA TYR A 262 11.12 30.30 9.98
C TYR A 262 11.75 28.90 9.84
N ALA A 263 11.64 28.07 10.87
CA ALA A 263 12.08 26.68 10.82
C ALA A 263 11.29 25.90 9.75
N ALA A 264 9.97 26.07 9.68
CA ALA A 264 9.15 25.48 8.63
C ALA A 264 9.60 25.92 7.22
N LEU A 265 9.90 27.20 7.03
CA LEU A 265 10.47 27.70 5.76
C LEU A 265 11.81 27.04 5.43
N GLN A 266 12.67 26.82 6.42
CA GLN A 266 13.94 26.11 6.19
C GLN A 266 13.70 24.64 5.81
N THR A 267 12.71 23.97 6.42
CA THR A 267 12.34 22.59 6.07
C THR A 267 11.83 22.48 4.62
N GLU A 268 10.89 23.33 4.20
CA GLU A 268 10.41 23.34 2.80
C GLU A 268 11.56 23.66 1.82
N LYS A 269 12.45 24.58 2.21
CA LYS A 269 13.63 24.91 1.41
C LYS A 269 14.62 23.74 1.30
N GLU A 270 14.82 22.98 2.38
CA GLU A 270 15.65 21.77 2.38
C GLU A 270 15.09 20.72 1.43
N ILE A 271 13.76 20.49 1.45
CA ILE A 271 13.07 19.60 0.50
C ILE A 271 13.32 20.09 -0.94
N LEU A 272 13.16 21.38 -1.22
CA LEU A 272 13.39 21.94 -2.56
C LEU A 272 14.84 21.76 -3.04
N GLU A 273 15.82 22.01 -2.17
CA GLU A 273 17.23 21.82 -2.50
C GLU A 273 17.56 20.34 -2.73
N ASP A 274 16.94 19.44 -1.98
CA ASP A 274 17.09 17.99 -2.15
C ASP A 274 16.45 17.51 -3.48
N LEU A 275 15.29 18.04 -3.86
CA LEU A 275 14.66 17.80 -5.16
C LEU A 275 15.56 18.25 -6.33
N HIS A 276 16.22 19.41 -6.22
CA HIS A 276 17.18 19.83 -7.24
C HIS A 276 18.38 18.88 -7.35
N ARG A 277 18.89 18.36 -6.21
CA ARG A 277 19.96 17.34 -6.23
C ARG A 277 19.49 16.05 -6.86
N LEU A 278 18.27 15.61 -6.56
CA LEU A 278 17.66 14.42 -7.13
C LEU A 278 17.46 14.57 -8.65
N CYS A 279 17.00 15.74 -9.11
CA CYS A 279 16.86 16.06 -10.53
C CYS A 279 18.21 16.01 -11.26
N ALA A 280 19.25 16.61 -10.68
CA ALA A 280 20.61 16.56 -11.27
C ALA A 280 21.19 15.15 -11.29
N ALA A 281 20.85 14.30 -10.31
CA ALA A 281 21.22 12.89 -10.32
C ALA A 281 20.52 12.13 -11.44
N ALA A 282 19.22 12.37 -11.64
CA ALA A 282 18.43 11.80 -12.72
C ALA A 282 18.98 12.17 -14.10
N GLU A 283 19.28 13.47 -14.33
CA GLU A 283 19.88 13.97 -15.57
C GLU A 283 21.22 13.31 -15.87
N LYS A 284 22.08 13.20 -14.86
CA LYS A 284 23.38 12.54 -15.00
C LYS A 284 23.25 11.05 -15.36
N ALA A 285 22.22 10.38 -14.86
CA ALA A 285 21.95 8.97 -15.16
C ALA A 285 21.16 8.77 -16.47
N GLY A 286 20.63 9.84 -17.07
CA GLY A 286 19.71 9.77 -18.20
C GLY A 286 18.37 9.12 -17.85
N ASP A 287 17.90 9.26 -16.61
CA ASP A 287 16.62 8.70 -16.14
C ASP A 287 15.46 9.68 -16.38
N ASN A 288 15.04 9.79 -17.63
CA ASN A 288 13.95 10.67 -18.06
C ASN A 288 12.62 10.41 -17.30
N ALA A 289 12.39 9.17 -16.87
CA ALA A 289 11.16 8.81 -16.14
C ALA A 289 11.19 9.34 -14.69
N LEU A 290 12.37 9.50 -14.10
CA LEU A 290 12.53 10.15 -12.81
C LEU A 290 12.49 11.67 -12.95
N GLU A 291 13.13 12.25 -13.98
CA GLU A 291 13.06 13.69 -14.29
C GLU A 291 11.62 14.18 -14.43
N ASP A 292 10.81 13.53 -15.26
CA ASP A 292 9.40 13.90 -15.50
C ASP A 292 8.59 13.94 -14.19
N VAL A 293 8.77 12.95 -13.32
CA VAL A 293 8.08 12.87 -12.03
C VAL A 293 8.50 14.02 -11.11
N ILE A 294 9.80 14.32 -11.02
CA ILE A 294 10.33 15.38 -10.17
C ILE A 294 9.80 16.74 -10.64
N GLU A 295 9.83 17.00 -11.95
CA GLU A 295 9.41 18.29 -12.52
C GLU A 295 7.89 18.49 -12.50
N SER A 296 7.11 17.46 -12.85
CA SER A 296 5.66 17.56 -12.99
C SER A 296 4.94 17.58 -11.65
N ARG A 297 5.45 16.83 -10.65
CA ARG A 297 4.78 16.64 -9.36
C ARG A 297 5.42 17.43 -8.23
N PHE A 298 6.73 17.33 -8.05
CA PHE A 298 7.38 17.76 -6.81
C PHE A 298 7.92 19.20 -6.88
N LEU A 299 8.73 19.54 -7.89
CA LEU A 299 9.39 20.85 -7.98
C LEU A 299 8.41 22.01 -8.03
N ARG A 300 7.31 21.88 -8.80
CA ARG A 300 6.26 22.92 -8.88
C ARG A 300 5.57 23.13 -7.54
N LYS A 301 5.20 22.03 -6.88
CA LYS A 301 4.55 22.04 -5.56
C LYS A 301 5.48 22.70 -4.54
N GLU A 302 6.73 22.28 -4.48
CA GLU A 302 7.67 22.70 -3.45
C GLU A 302 8.12 24.16 -3.64
N THR A 303 8.30 24.61 -4.88
CA THR A 303 8.57 26.02 -5.19
C THR A 303 7.46 26.93 -4.65
N ARG A 304 6.19 26.50 -4.78
CA ARG A 304 5.04 27.22 -4.23
C ARG A 304 5.04 27.19 -2.70
N HIS A 305 5.32 26.05 -2.07
CA HIS A 305 5.37 25.93 -0.61
C HIS A 305 6.43 26.84 0.02
N VAL A 306 7.64 26.89 -0.54
CA VAL A 306 8.69 27.81 -0.09
C VAL A 306 8.23 29.26 -0.17
N LYS A 307 7.55 29.65 -1.26
CA LYS A 307 7.01 31.01 -1.42
C LYS A 307 5.88 31.30 -0.42
N ASP A 308 4.95 30.36 -0.24
CA ASP A 308 3.85 30.45 0.72
C ASP A 308 4.35 30.63 2.16
N MET A 309 5.38 29.87 2.54
CA MET A 309 6.00 29.94 3.87
C MET A 309 6.79 31.23 4.06
N GLY A 310 7.45 31.74 3.01
CA GLY A 310 8.13 33.04 3.04
C GLY A 310 7.17 34.21 3.29
N ASP A 311 6.01 34.20 2.62
CA ASP A 311 4.96 35.19 2.87
C ASP A 311 4.36 35.05 4.27
N LEU A 312 4.12 33.81 4.73
CA LEU A 312 3.62 33.54 6.09
C LEU A 312 4.58 34.08 7.15
N LEU A 313 5.88 33.84 6.98
CA LEU A 313 6.91 34.37 7.86
C LEU A 313 6.85 35.89 7.91
N GLN A 314 6.71 36.55 6.76
CA GLN A 314 6.62 38.01 6.73
C GLN A 314 5.36 38.54 7.44
N GLN A 315 4.23 37.83 7.37
CA GLN A 315 3.04 38.18 8.15
C GLN A 315 3.25 37.95 9.65
N CYS A 316 3.88 36.84 10.04
CA CYS A 316 4.27 36.58 11.42
C CYS A 316 5.18 37.69 11.97
N VAL A 317 6.18 38.12 11.21
CA VAL A 317 7.04 39.26 11.60
C VAL A 317 6.27 40.57 11.73
N ARG A 318 5.21 40.80 10.93
CA ARG A 318 4.38 42.01 11.05
C ARG A 318 3.54 41.98 12.31
N ILE A 319 2.90 40.85 12.61
CA ILE A 319 1.99 40.73 13.75
C ILE A 319 2.72 40.60 15.08
N SER A 320 3.92 40.00 15.13
CA SER A 320 4.71 39.85 16.36
C SER A 320 5.36 41.15 16.86
N LYS A 321 5.28 42.25 16.10
CA LYS A 321 5.75 43.58 16.55
C LYS A 321 4.86 44.19 17.64
N GLN A 322 3.62 43.72 17.78
CA GLN A 322 2.65 44.20 18.76
C GLN A 322 1.90 43.02 19.37
N ALA A 323 1.52 43.12 20.65
CA ALA A 323 1.01 41.97 21.37
C ALA A 323 -0.36 41.48 20.85
N GLY A 324 -0.43 40.20 20.50
CA GLY A 324 -1.62 39.33 20.59
C GLY A 324 -2.68 39.47 19.50
N HIS A 325 -3.17 40.68 19.20
CA HIS A 325 -4.35 40.81 18.33
C HIS A 325 -4.10 40.37 16.88
N GLY A 326 -2.94 40.74 16.32
CA GLY A 326 -2.57 40.33 14.96
C GLY A 326 -2.40 38.81 14.84
N LEU A 327 -1.81 38.17 15.85
CA LEU A 327 -1.64 36.72 15.92
C LEU A 327 -2.99 35.99 15.95
N TYR A 328 -3.90 36.45 16.81
CA TYR A 328 -5.26 35.91 16.86
C TYR A 328 -5.99 36.04 15.51
N HIS A 329 -5.83 37.18 14.82
CA HIS A 329 -6.47 37.38 13.53
C HIS A 329 -5.91 36.45 12.45
N LEU A 330 -4.58 36.33 12.35
CA LEU A 330 -3.95 35.41 11.40
C LEU A 330 -4.36 33.94 11.68
N ASP A 331 -4.37 33.53 12.95
CA ASP A 331 -4.84 32.19 13.33
C ASP A 331 -6.31 31.96 12.95
N LYS A 332 -7.17 32.97 13.14
CA LYS A 332 -8.57 32.92 12.72
C LYS A 332 -8.72 32.76 11.21
N GLU A 333 -7.91 33.45 10.41
CA GLU A 333 -7.92 33.30 8.95
C GLU A 333 -7.47 31.90 8.51
N LEU A 334 -6.37 31.38 9.08
CA LEU A 334 -5.91 30.02 8.82
C LEU A 334 -6.97 28.98 9.17
N ARG A 335 -7.68 29.17 10.29
CA ARG A 335 -8.76 28.28 10.72
C ARG A 335 -9.96 28.33 9.76
N ALA A 336 -10.33 29.52 9.30
CA ALA A 336 -11.41 29.70 8.34
C ALA A 336 -11.09 29.05 6.98
N ASN A 337 -9.81 28.97 6.63
CA ASN A 337 -9.31 28.38 5.38
C ASN A 337 -8.75 26.96 5.56
N ASN A 338 -9.14 26.23 6.62
CA ASN A 338 -8.72 24.83 6.83
C ASN A 338 -7.19 24.61 6.80
N GLY A 339 -6.40 25.58 7.27
CA GLY A 339 -4.94 25.52 7.25
C GLY A 339 -4.31 25.85 5.88
N VAL A 340 -5.08 26.31 4.89
CA VAL A 340 -4.52 26.89 3.65
C VAL A 340 -4.12 28.33 3.94
N VAL A 341 -2.92 28.75 3.54
CA VAL A 341 -2.55 30.17 3.62
C VAL A 341 -3.42 30.98 2.65
N PRO A 342 -3.97 32.14 3.06
CA PRO A 342 -4.93 32.89 2.23
C PRO A 342 -4.41 33.32 0.85
N TRP A 343 -3.09 33.48 0.73
CA TRP A 343 -2.43 33.90 -0.52
C TRP A 343 -1.91 32.74 -1.38
N ALA A 344 -2.13 31.48 -1.00
CA ALA A 344 -1.62 30.31 -1.73
C ALA A 344 -2.00 30.33 -3.22
N SER A 345 -3.21 30.81 -3.54
CA SER A 345 -3.66 30.92 -4.93
C SER A 345 -2.92 31.98 -5.75
N PHE A 346 -2.39 33.02 -5.11
CA PHE A 346 -1.64 34.09 -5.78
C PHE A 346 -0.17 33.73 -6.01
N ASN A 347 0.34 32.76 -5.24
CA ASN A 347 1.69 32.24 -5.40
C ASN A 347 1.76 31.10 -6.43
N ASP A 348 0.62 30.73 -7.03
CA ASP A 348 0.54 29.74 -8.09
C ASP A 348 0.40 30.44 -9.47
N PRO A 349 1.46 30.51 -10.29
CA PRO A 349 1.39 31.17 -11.58
C PRO A 349 0.41 30.48 -12.54
N ASP A 350 0.20 29.17 -12.42
CA ASP A 350 -0.69 28.42 -13.32
C ASP A 350 -2.18 28.78 -13.09
N LYS A 351 -2.51 29.27 -11.88
CA LYS A 351 -3.86 29.80 -11.60
C LYS A 351 -4.17 31.09 -12.34
N SER A 352 -3.16 31.89 -12.70
CA SER A 352 -3.40 33.11 -13.46
C SER A 352 -3.98 32.81 -14.84
N ASP A 353 -3.51 31.75 -15.50
CA ASP A 353 -4.03 31.27 -16.77
C ASP A 353 -5.47 30.75 -16.63
N GLU A 354 -5.79 30.07 -15.54
CA GLU A 354 -7.14 29.60 -15.23
C GLU A 354 -8.13 30.76 -15.04
N LEU A 355 -7.72 31.80 -14.31
CA LEU A 355 -8.49 33.02 -14.14
C LEU A 355 -8.68 33.75 -15.47
N LEU A 356 -7.64 33.85 -16.30
CA LEU A 356 -7.73 34.45 -17.64
C LEU A 356 -8.71 33.67 -18.54
N ARG A 357 -8.66 32.33 -18.53
CA ARG A 357 -9.63 31.49 -19.26
C ARG A 357 -11.07 31.73 -18.79
N GLY A 358 -11.27 31.90 -17.48
CA GLY A 358 -12.57 32.26 -16.91
C GLY A 358 -13.07 33.62 -17.41
N VAL A 359 -12.23 34.65 -17.33
CA VAL A 359 -12.56 36.01 -17.79
C VAL A 359 -12.86 36.03 -19.29
N VAL A 360 -12.07 35.36 -20.12
CA VAL A 360 -12.31 35.28 -21.57
C VAL A 360 -13.64 34.58 -21.88
N LYS A 361 -13.98 33.52 -21.15
CA LYS A 361 -15.26 32.81 -21.29
C LYS A 361 -16.45 33.71 -20.95
N ASP A 362 -16.33 34.53 -19.91
CA ASP A 362 -17.38 35.46 -19.50
C ASP A 362 -17.49 36.66 -20.45
N LEU A 363 -16.38 37.14 -21.01
CA LEU A 363 -16.38 38.15 -22.08
C LEU A 363 -17.06 37.63 -23.35
N TYR A 364 -16.83 36.37 -23.74
CA TYR A 364 -17.51 35.77 -24.89
C TYR A 364 -19.02 35.64 -24.64
N LYS A 365 -19.43 35.20 -23.44
CA LYS A 365 -20.86 35.16 -23.05
C LYS A 365 -21.52 36.52 -22.97
N ALA A 366 -20.77 37.59 -22.68
CA ALA A 366 -21.29 38.96 -22.67
C ALA A 366 -21.36 39.59 -24.06
N ALA A 367 -20.61 39.04 -25.04
CA ALA A 367 -20.55 39.51 -26.41
C ALA A 367 -21.55 38.82 -27.37
N VAL A 368 -22.15 37.70 -26.95
CA VAL A 368 -23.22 36.96 -27.63
C VAL A 368 -24.54 37.22 -26.90
#